data_AF-A0A9E4G4E4-F1
#
_entry.id   AF-A0A9E4G4E4-F1
#
_cell.length_a   1.000
_cell.length_b   1.000
_cell.length_c   1.000
_cell.angle_alpha   90.00
_cell.angle_beta   90.00
_cell.angle_gamma   90.00
#
_symmetry.space_group_name_H-M   'P 1'
#
loop_
_entity.id
_entity.type
_entity.pdbx_description
1 polymer ?
#
loop_
_entity_poly.entity_id
_entity_poly.type
_entity_poly.pdbx_seq_one_letter_code
_entity_poly.pdbx_strand_id
1 'polypeptide(L)'
;MIRLLILLGVLAGVGFGAAWLAEVPGQFRLEWQGWEVRAAPGLLVASLLVAAVLVLCGLLVIRFMWSLPQRAAAAWRNQRVRRGWRSLESGLTAAAGGDERGVRSALKGVRVLPADAPLRLLLEAQAAMLTEDSAEAHAVFERMEHSGRTRLAALRGLVAEVRQQGRLEHALELAERATKQVPSPRWALQECLDLSLRLHRWDRAKQTVATMRRNGHMVEDAARRARGVIAVEVARACRADRNAAHAQRAASEAVSLLPDFAPAAAIAAEVWLDAGRSSEAARVIRTAWKTQPHPDLAFLLLRASGADGPLAGVGPLEELTKLTPNTMEGHLALAEVALRAKLFGVARKYLDLVRGGHHDERVYRMLADLERQGGKDPEAASKWLSAALDAQPAPTWACSACAEGYLRWQAVCDRCGSFDRVVWGAESQVNPRAPIAQLQHLPLEPAALAGATP
;
A
#
# COMPACT_ATOMS: atom_id res chain seq x y z
N MET A 1 38.56 45.74 6.42
CA MET A 1 38.81 46.93 7.25
C MET A 1 40.12 46.83 8.04
N ILE A 2 40.38 45.74 8.79
CA ILE A 2 41.62 45.56 9.59
C ILE A 2 42.92 45.75 8.77
N ARG A 3 42.99 45.22 7.54
CA ARG A 3 44.19 45.37 6.67
C ARG A 3 44.44 46.81 6.20
N LEU A 4 43.39 47.62 6.07
CA LEU A 4 43.53 49.03 5.70
C LEU A 4 44.07 49.84 6.89
N LEU A 5 43.60 49.53 8.11
CA LEU A 5 44.10 50.13 9.35
C LEU A 5 45.56 49.79 9.62
N ILE A 6 45.99 48.55 9.35
CA ILE A 6 47.40 48.15 9.46
C ILE A 6 48.26 48.91 8.46
N LEU A 7 47.81 49.07 7.21
CA LEU A 7 48.54 49.83 6.19
C LEU A 7 48.67 51.31 6.58
N LEU A 8 47.58 51.92 7.06
CA LEU A 8 47.56 53.31 7.51
C LEU A 8 48.45 53.51 8.75
N GLY A 9 48.47 52.54 9.66
CA GLY A 9 49.37 52.52 10.80
C GLY A 9 50.84 52.37 10.42
N VAL A 10 51.17 51.52 9.45
CA VAL A 10 52.55 51.39 8.92
C VAL A 10 52.98 52.66 8.20
N LEU A 11 52.11 53.27 7.38
CA LEU A 11 52.39 54.56 6.72
C LEU A 11 52.60 55.69 7.73
N ALA A 12 51.78 55.77 8.77
CA ALA A 12 51.93 56.73 9.85
C ALA A 12 53.23 56.51 10.64
N GLY A 13 53.57 55.25 10.95
CA GLY A 13 54.81 54.88 11.63
C GLY A 13 56.07 55.19 10.80
N VAL A 14 56.02 54.94 9.49
CA VAL A 14 57.12 55.28 8.56
C VAL A 14 57.25 56.80 8.42
N GLY A 15 56.14 57.52 8.31
CA GLY A 15 56.15 58.98 8.27
C GLY A 15 56.72 59.60 9.56
N PHE A 16 56.35 59.06 10.71
CA PHE A 16 56.88 59.48 12.01
C PHE A 16 58.37 59.18 12.15
N GLY A 17 58.81 57.97 11.76
CA GLY A 17 60.22 57.59 11.77
C GLY A 17 61.08 58.43 10.82
N ALA A 18 60.56 58.79 9.65
CA ALA A 18 61.22 59.67 8.69
C ALA A 18 61.34 61.12 9.21
N ALA A 19 60.31 61.63 9.89
CA ALA A 19 60.33 62.95 10.52
C ALA A 19 61.37 63.01 11.65
N TRP A 20 61.45 61.97 12.48
CA TRP A 20 62.43 61.89 13.57
C TRP A 20 63.87 61.77 13.06
N LEU A 21 64.11 61.02 11.98
CA LEU A 21 65.45 60.91 11.37
C LEU A 21 65.91 62.20 10.66
N ALA A 22 64.99 63.07 10.24
CA ALA A 22 65.32 64.34 9.62
C ALA A 22 65.96 65.34 10.60
N GLU A 23 65.78 65.14 11.90
CA GLU A 23 66.34 65.99 12.96
C GLU A 23 67.76 65.58 13.40
N VAL A 24 68.31 64.48 12.88
CA VAL A 24 69.66 64.01 13.22
C VAL A 24 70.72 64.70 12.34
N PRO A 25 71.66 65.49 12.91
CA PRO A 25 72.66 66.21 12.12
C PRO A 25 73.77 65.28 11.62
N GLY A 26 73.98 65.27 10.30
CA GLY A 26 75.08 64.61 9.61
C GLY A 26 75.13 65.08 8.16
N GLN A 27 76.28 64.98 7.49
CA GLN A 27 76.42 65.37 6.08
C GLN A 27 76.95 64.19 5.30
N PHE A 28 76.15 63.67 4.37
CA PHE A 28 76.60 62.63 3.44
C PHE A 28 76.97 63.30 2.11
N ARG A 29 78.21 63.10 1.66
CA ARG A 29 78.73 63.66 0.42
C ARG A 29 78.93 62.52 -0.57
N LEU A 30 78.14 62.49 -1.64
CA LEU A 30 78.28 61.52 -2.72
C LEU A 30 78.72 62.27 -3.99
N GLU A 31 79.92 62.00 -4.47
CA GLU A 31 80.41 62.49 -5.76
C GLU A 31 80.16 61.43 -6.83
N TRP A 32 79.40 61.79 -7.88
CA TRP A 32 79.18 60.93 -9.03
C TRP A 32 79.33 61.73 -10.32
N GLN A 33 80.31 61.37 -11.14
CA GLN A 33 80.61 62.00 -12.44
C GLN A 33 80.72 63.53 -12.41
N GLY A 34 81.36 64.09 -11.37
CA GLY A 34 81.57 65.54 -11.23
C GLY A 34 80.36 66.32 -10.71
N TRP A 35 79.26 65.65 -10.35
CA TRP A 35 78.15 66.25 -9.61
C TRP A 35 78.29 65.95 -8.11
N GLU A 36 78.41 67.00 -7.29
CA GLU A 36 78.32 66.91 -5.83
C GLU A 36 76.85 67.01 -5.41
N VAL A 37 76.28 65.91 -4.91
CA VAL A 37 74.98 65.96 -4.22
C VAL A 37 75.25 65.98 -2.71
N ARG A 38 75.01 67.13 -2.08
CA ARG A 38 75.04 67.28 -0.63
C ARG A 38 73.64 67.05 -0.09
N ALA A 39 73.42 65.92 0.58
CA ALA A 39 72.13 65.58 1.18
C ALA A 39 72.29 65.30 2.68
N ALA A 40 71.30 65.72 3.46
CA ALA A 40 71.18 65.27 4.84
C ALA A 40 70.89 63.75 4.85
N PRO A 41 71.54 62.94 5.71
CA PRO A 41 71.30 61.50 5.83
C PRO A 41 69.82 61.15 6.03
N GLY A 42 69.08 62.00 6.75
CA GLY A 42 67.63 61.88 6.94
C GLY A 42 66.84 61.88 5.63
N LEU A 43 67.24 62.67 4.62
CA LEU A 43 66.58 62.69 3.30
C LEU A 43 66.81 61.39 2.52
N LEU A 44 68.01 60.80 2.61
CA LEU A 44 68.31 59.54 1.93
C LEU A 44 67.50 58.39 2.54
N VAL A 45 67.48 58.28 3.88
CA VAL A 45 66.69 57.23 4.55
C VAL A 45 65.19 57.44 4.36
N ALA A 46 64.70 58.68 4.42
CA ALA A 46 63.31 58.99 4.11
C ALA A 46 62.94 58.61 2.67
N SER A 47 63.80 58.92 1.68
CA SER A 47 63.55 58.55 0.28
C SER A 47 63.54 57.04 0.05
N LEU A 48 64.44 56.29 0.72
CA LEU A 48 64.49 54.83 0.66
C LEU A 48 63.23 54.21 1.31
N LEU A 49 62.79 54.75 2.44
CA LEU A 49 61.56 54.32 3.11
C LEU A 49 60.33 54.58 2.26
N VAL A 50 60.22 55.77 1.65
CA VAL A 50 59.14 56.11 0.72
C VAL A 50 59.17 55.19 -0.49
N ALA A 51 60.34 54.91 -1.07
CA ALA A 51 60.49 53.96 -2.17
C ALA A 51 60.06 52.54 -1.76
N ALA A 52 60.45 52.07 -0.56
CA ALA A 52 60.05 50.76 -0.04
C ALA A 52 58.52 50.67 0.16
N VAL A 53 57.89 51.73 0.67
CA VAL A 53 56.43 51.82 0.82
C VAL A 53 55.74 51.80 -0.55
N LEU A 54 56.25 52.55 -1.54
CA LEU A 54 55.71 52.55 -2.89
C LEU A 54 55.82 51.17 -3.56
N VAL A 55 56.95 50.48 -3.41
CA VAL A 55 57.14 49.11 -3.91
C VAL A 55 56.19 48.13 -3.22
N LEU A 56 56.04 48.21 -1.90
CA LEU A 56 55.09 47.36 -1.16
C LEU A 56 53.65 47.61 -1.60
N CYS A 57 53.24 48.88 -1.77
CA CYS A 57 51.94 49.25 -2.31
C CYS A 57 51.73 48.70 -3.72
N GLY A 58 52.74 48.82 -4.59
CA GLY A 58 52.71 48.24 -5.94
C GLY A 58 52.52 46.73 -5.93
N LEU A 59 53.26 46.01 -5.09
CA LEU A 59 53.14 44.56 -4.93
C LEU A 59 51.76 44.14 -4.38
N LEU A 60 51.19 44.91 -3.45
CA LEU A 60 49.83 44.67 -2.95
C LEU A 60 48.76 44.89 -4.03
N VAL A 61 48.92 45.91 -4.87
CA VAL A 61 48.01 46.18 -6.00
C VAL A 61 48.10 45.07 -7.04
N ILE A 62 49.32 44.62 -7.39
CA ILE A 62 49.52 43.50 -8.33
C ILE A 62 48.89 42.22 -7.76
N ARG A 63 49.12 41.91 -6.48
CA ARG A 63 48.50 40.75 -5.81
C ARG A 63 46.97 40.87 -5.75
N PHE A 64 46.43 42.07 -5.54
CA PHE A 64 45.00 42.31 -5.56
C PHE A 64 44.41 42.09 -6.97
N MET A 65 45.04 42.65 -8.01
CA MET A 65 44.68 42.44 -9.42
C MET A 65 44.71 40.96 -9.81
N TRP A 66 45.70 40.20 -9.37
CA TRP A 66 45.76 38.76 -9.66
C TRP A 66 44.75 37.94 -8.84
N SER A 67 44.34 38.40 -7.64
CA SER A 67 43.33 37.72 -6.81
C SER A 67 41.87 38.08 -7.17
N LEU A 68 41.63 39.22 -7.82
CA LEU A 68 40.32 39.69 -8.29
C LEU A 68 39.62 38.71 -9.25
N PRO A 69 40.27 38.16 -10.30
CA PRO A 69 39.60 37.23 -11.21
C PRO A 69 39.14 35.97 -10.49
N GLN A 70 39.91 35.46 -9.52
CA GLN A 70 39.51 34.29 -8.72
C GLN A 70 38.32 34.58 -7.81
N ARG A 71 38.27 35.76 -7.17
CA ARG A 71 37.15 36.19 -6.32
C ARG A 71 35.89 36.48 -7.14
N ALA A 72 36.02 37.12 -8.29
CA ALA A 72 34.92 37.36 -9.21
C ALA A 72 34.37 36.05 -9.78
N ALA A 73 35.25 35.13 -10.19
CA ALA A 73 34.85 33.80 -10.64
C ALA A 73 34.11 33.01 -9.55
N ALA A 74 34.56 33.08 -8.30
CA ALA A 74 33.86 32.46 -7.16
C ALA A 74 32.50 33.13 -6.88
N ALA A 75 32.42 34.46 -6.90
CA ALA A 75 31.17 35.20 -6.72
C ALA A 75 30.15 34.87 -7.83
N TRP A 76 30.58 34.82 -9.09
CA TRP A 76 29.74 34.46 -10.23
C TRP A 76 29.28 33.00 -10.18
N ARG A 77 30.16 32.08 -9.73
CA ARG A 77 29.78 30.68 -9.48
C ARG A 77 28.70 30.60 -8.41
N ASN A 78 28.88 31.29 -7.29
CA ASN A 78 27.88 31.32 -6.20
C ASN A 78 26.56 31.95 -6.66
N GLN A 79 26.59 32.98 -7.51
CA GLN A 79 25.37 33.58 -8.06
C GLN A 79 24.67 32.67 -9.07
N ARG A 80 25.40 31.88 -9.86
CA ARG A 80 24.82 30.83 -10.73
C ARG A 80 24.15 29.73 -9.92
N VAL A 81 24.81 29.23 -8.88
CA VAL A 81 24.25 28.22 -7.98
C VAL A 81 22.99 28.74 -7.28
N ARG A 82 23.01 29.98 -6.76
CA ARG A 82 21.84 30.63 -6.17
C ARG A 82 20.66 30.75 -7.15
N ARG A 83 20.93 31.06 -8.42
CA ARG A 83 19.89 31.06 -9.47
C ARG A 83 19.32 29.66 -9.72
N GLY A 84 20.18 28.64 -9.71
CA GLY A 84 19.74 27.24 -9.79
C GLY A 84 18.79 26.86 -8.66
N TRP A 85 19.10 27.23 -7.42
CA TRP A 85 18.23 26.98 -6.26
C TRP A 85 16.88 27.69 -6.35
N ARG A 86 16.83 28.96 -6.79
CA ARG A 86 15.55 29.67 -7.00
C ARG A 86 14.73 29.05 -8.14
N SER A 87 15.40 28.57 -9.17
CA SER A 87 14.74 27.87 -10.27
C SER A 87 14.16 26.54 -9.80
N LEU A 88 14.86 25.84 -8.90
CA LEU A 88 14.35 24.62 -8.28
C LEU A 88 13.13 24.90 -7.39
N GLU A 89 13.18 25.94 -6.56
CA GLU A 89 12.05 26.34 -5.71
C GLU A 89 10.81 26.67 -6.54
N SER A 90 10.95 27.55 -7.54
CA SER A 90 9.86 27.88 -8.47
C SER A 90 9.35 26.67 -9.27
N GLY A 91 10.26 25.76 -9.66
CA GLY A 91 9.90 24.52 -10.34
C GLY A 91 9.09 23.57 -9.46
N LEU A 92 9.48 23.39 -8.19
CA LEU A 92 8.74 22.55 -7.25
C LEU A 92 7.36 23.15 -6.93
N THR A 93 7.26 24.48 -6.80
CA THR A 93 5.95 25.13 -6.62
C THR A 93 5.07 25.00 -7.86
N ALA A 94 5.64 25.13 -9.06
CA ALA A 94 4.90 24.94 -10.31
C ALA A 94 4.44 23.49 -10.46
N ALA A 95 5.30 22.51 -10.12
CA ALA A 95 4.95 21.09 -10.15
C ALA A 95 3.81 20.76 -9.17
N ALA A 96 3.84 21.31 -7.96
CA ALA A 96 2.77 21.14 -6.98
C ALA A 96 1.44 21.75 -7.45
N GLY A 97 1.48 22.82 -8.25
CA GLY A 97 0.30 23.43 -8.87
C GLY A 97 -0.12 22.83 -10.21
N GLY A 98 0.60 21.83 -10.75
CA GLY A 98 0.35 21.26 -12.07
C GLY A 98 0.67 22.20 -13.25
N ASP A 99 1.44 23.27 -13.03
CA ASP A 99 1.85 24.20 -14.10
C ASP A 99 3.04 23.64 -14.90
N GLU A 100 2.72 22.93 -15.98
CA GLU A 100 3.68 22.33 -16.90
C GLU A 100 4.65 23.38 -17.49
N ARG A 101 4.18 24.59 -17.83
CA ARG A 101 5.02 25.64 -18.44
C ARG A 101 6.01 26.17 -17.42
N GLY A 102 5.56 26.41 -16.19
CA GLY A 102 6.39 26.81 -15.06
C GLY A 102 7.50 25.80 -14.78
N VAL A 103 7.17 24.50 -14.77
CA VAL A 103 8.15 23.41 -14.55
C VAL A 103 9.19 23.35 -15.67
N ARG A 104 8.78 23.39 -16.95
CA ARG A 104 9.72 23.39 -18.09
C ARG A 104 10.65 24.61 -18.06
N SER A 105 10.16 25.77 -17.64
CA SER A 105 10.99 26.98 -17.46
C SER A 105 12.02 26.79 -16.35
N ALA A 106 11.59 26.26 -15.21
CA ALA A 106 12.45 25.96 -14.07
C ALA A 106 13.56 24.95 -14.41
N LEU A 107 13.26 23.91 -15.20
CA LEU A 107 14.25 22.91 -15.63
C LEU A 107 15.44 23.54 -16.35
N LYS A 108 15.23 24.57 -17.17
CA LYS A 108 16.33 25.31 -17.84
C LYS A 108 17.27 25.96 -16.82
N GLY A 109 16.70 26.55 -15.77
CA GLY A 109 17.45 27.20 -14.69
C GLY A 109 18.14 26.22 -13.74
N VAL A 110 17.65 24.98 -13.61
CA VAL A 110 18.23 23.95 -12.75
C VAL A 110 19.44 23.25 -13.38
N ARG A 111 19.66 23.35 -14.71
CA ARG A 111 20.82 22.77 -15.41
C ARG A 111 22.19 23.21 -14.87
N VAL A 112 22.26 24.35 -14.16
CA VAL A 112 23.49 24.80 -13.47
C VAL A 112 23.82 23.98 -12.22
N LEU A 113 22.89 23.21 -11.68
CA LEU A 113 23.13 22.24 -10.61
C LEU A 113 23.68 20.93 -11.19
N PRO A 114 24.49 20.16 -10.44
CA PRO A 114 24.97 18.84 -10.86
C PRO A 114 23.82 17.93 -11.30
N ALA A 115 24.02 17.14 -12.36
CA ALA A 115 22.98 16.28 -12.91
C ALA A 115 22.55 15.16 -11.94
N ASP A 116 23.44 14.77 -11.02
CA ASP A 116 23.26 13.79 -9.97
C ASP A 116 22.64 14.38 -8.68
N ALA A 117 22.37 15.69 -8.64
CA ALA A 117 21.77 16.33 -7.48
C ALA A 117 20.34 15.77 -7.22
N PRO A 118 20.06 15.21 -6.02
CA PRO A 118 18.79 14.51 -5.74
C PRO A 118 17.53 15.32 -6.05
N LEU A 119 17.51 16.61 -5.65
CA LEU A 119 16.35 17.47 -5.85
C LEU A 119 16.15 17.87 -7.31
N ARG A 120 17.23 17.97 -8.09
CA ARG A 120 17.14 18.18 -9.53
C ARG A 120 16.50 16.98 -10.20
N LEU A 121 16.95 15.76 -9.88
CA LEU A 121 16.39 14.53 -10.43
C LEU A 121 14.91 14.36 -10.07
N LEU A 122 14.52 14.71 -8.83
CA LEU A 122 13.11 14.70 -8.42
C LEU A 122 12.27 15.69 -9.24
N LEU A 123 12.77 16.91 -9.49
CA LEU A 123 12.06 17.87 -10.35
C LEU A 123 11.99 17.39 -11.81
N GLU A 124 13.06 16.80 -12.34
CA GLU A 124 13.07 16.18 -13.68
C GLU A 124 12.01 15.06 -13.76
N ALA A 125 11.88 14.22 -12.73
CA ALA A 125 10.89 13.14 -12.69
C ALA A 125 9.47 13.68 -12.64
N GLN A 126 9.20 14.68 -11.78
CA GLN A 126 7.89 15.32 -11.69
C GLN A 126 7.49 16.01 -13.01
N ALA A 127 8.46 16.63 -13.69
CA ALA A 127 8.23 17.23 -15.00
C ALA A 127 7.85 16.20 -16.06
N ALA A 128 8.57 15.06 -16.09
CA ALA A 128 8.27 13.96 -17.01
C ALA A 128 6.88 13.35 -16.71
N MET A 129 6.49 13.23 -15.44
CA MET A 129 5.15 12.77 -15.06
C MET A 129 4.04 13.74 -15.50
N LEU A 130 4.26 15.05 -15.42
CA LEU A 130 3.27 16.08 -15.82
C LEU A 130 3.11 16.21 -17.34
N THR A 131 4.18 15.90 -18.09
CA THR A 131 4.20 15.97 -19.56
C THR A 131 3.66 14.68 -20.21
N GLU A 132 3.27 13.69 -19.40
CA GLU A 132 2.84 12.34 -19.80
C GLU A 132 3.85 11.59 -20.71
N ASP A 133 5.12 12.01 -20.71
CA ASP A 133 6.19 11.32 -21.41
C ASP A 133 6.72 10.15 -20.57
N SER A 134 6.13 8.98 -20.78
CA SER A 134 6.50 7.75 -20.06
C SER A 134 7.96 7.34 -20.31
N ALA A 135 8.54 7.65 -21.48
CA ALA A 135 9.91 7.25 -21.80
C ALA A 135 10.92 8.15 -21.08
N GLU A 136 10.68 9.46 -21.05
CA GLU A 136 11.50 10.39 -20.28
C GLU A 136 11.37 10.10 -18.77
N ALA A 137 10.17 9.81 -18.27
CA ALA A 137 9.94 9.47 -16.87
C ALA A 137 10.72 8.22 -16.45
N HIS A 138 10.67 7.17 -17.27
CA HIS A 138 11.41 5.93 -17.03
C HIS A 138 12.92 6.17 -16.92
N ALA A 139 13.49 6.88 -17.90
CA ALA A 139 14.92 7.19 -17.93
C ALA A 139 15.38 8.06 -16.74
N VAL A 140 14.52 8.96 -16.25
CA VAL A 140 14.81 9.74 -15.04
C VAL A 140 14.78 8.83 -13.81
N PHE A 141 13.81 7.93 -13.68
CA PHE A 141 13.74 7.00 -12.54
C PHE A 141 14.91 6.03 -12.51
N GLU A 142 15.37 5.49 -13.65
CA GLU A 142 16.56 4.65 -13.70
C GLU A 142 17.80 5.39 -13.18
N ARG A 143 18.00 6.66 -13.61
CA ARG A 143 19.08 7.52 -13.09
C ARG A 143 18.95 7.75 -11.59
N MET A 144 17.72 7.99 -11.10
CA MET A 144 17.45 8.18 -9.69
C MET A 144 17.71 6.92 -8.85
N GLU A 145 17.64 5.73 -9.45
CA GLU A 145 17.83 4.48 -8.73
C GLU A 145 19.27 4.24 -8.28
N HIS A 146 20.22 4.69 -9.10
CA HIS A 146 21.66 4.59 -8.82
C HIS A 146 22.08 5.42 -7.60
N SER A 147 21.38 6.52 -7.31
CA SER A 147 21.68 7.38 -6.16
C SER A 147 20.91 6.93 -4.91
N GLY A 148 21.63 6.61 -3.83
CA GLY A 148 21.02 6.15 -2.58
C GLY A 148 20.00 7.12 -1.97
N ARG A 149 20.09 8.43 -2.27
CA ARG A 149 19.16 9.45 -1.76
C ARG A 149 17.83 9.51 -2.51
N THR A 150 17.80 9.13 -3.79
CA THR A 150 16.61 9.18 -4.66
C THR A 150 16.02 7.81 -4.96
N ARG A 151 16.75 6.73 -4.67
CA ARG A 151 16.37 5.36 -4.95
C ARG A 151 14.95 4.99 -4.53
N LEU A 152 14.53 5.41 -3.35
CA LEU A 152 13.20 5.06 -2.86
C LEU A 152 12.07 5.73 -3.67
N ALA A 153 12.27 6.99 -4.03
CA ALA A 153 11.35 7.72 -4.89
C ALA A 153 11.34 7.14 -6.31
N ALA A 154 12.51 6.74 -6.83
CA ALA A 154 12.66 6.07 -8.11
C ALA A 154 11.85 4.77 -8.17
N LEU A 155 12.07 3.88 -7.19
CA LEU A 155 11.37 2.60 -7.13
C LEU A 155 9.85 2.78 -7.02
N ARG A 156 9.39 3.79 -6.28
CA ARG A 156 7.95 4.10 -6.22
C ARG A 156 7.39 4.51 -7.58
N GLY A 157 8.11 5.35 -8.33
CA GLY A 157 7.74 5.75 -9.69
C GLY A 157 7.70 4.57 -10.66
N LEU A 158 8.76 3.75 -10.66
CA LEU A 158 8.85 2.55 -11.51
C LEU A 158 7.76 1.52 -11.20
N VAL A 159 7.45 1.28 -9.91
CA VAL A 159 6.33 0.40 -9.53
C VAL A 159 5.01 0.92 -10.09
N ALA A 160 4.74 2.23 -10.00
CA ALA A 160 3.52 2.83 -10.52
C ALA A 160 3.41 2.70 -12.04
N GLU A 161 4.50 2.96 -12.76
CA GLU A 161 4.59 2.83 -14.22
C GLU A 161 4.31 1.39 -14.67
N VAL A 162 5.03 0.42 -14.09
CA VAL A 162 4.92 -1.00 -14.44
C VAL A 162 3.55 -1.57 -14.06
N ARG A 163 2.95 -1.07 -12.97
CA ARG A 163 1.57 -1.42 -12.55
C ARG A 163 0.53 -0.89 -13.54
N GLN A 164 0.70 0.32 -14.07
CA GLN A 164 -0.19 0.85 -15.12
C GLN A 164 -0.09 0.03 -16.42
N GLN A 165 1.09 -0.52 -16.73
CA GLN A 165 1.31 -1.42 -17.87
C GLN A 165 0.78 -2.85 -17.64
N GLY A 166 0.23 -3.16 -16.46
CA GLY A 166 -0.30 -4.49 -16.13
C GLY A 166 0.75 -5.57 -15.85
N ARG A 167 2.05 -5.22 -15.77
CA ARG A 167 3.15 -6.17 -15.54
C ARG A 167 3.38 -6.42 -14.05
N LEU A 168 2.42 -7.08 -13.40
CA LEU A 168 2.36 -7.17 -11.94
C LEU A 168 3.56 -7.91 -11.31
N GLU A 169 4.13 -8.92 -11.96
CA GLU A 169 5.32 -9.63 -11.48
C GLU A 169 6.53 -8.70 -11.36
N HIS A 170 6.76 -7.89 -12.40
CA HIS A 170 7.86 -6.94 -12.39
C HIS A 170 7.62 -5.81 -11.37
N ALA A 171 6.38 -5.38 -11.20
CA ALA A 171 6.01 -4.44 -10.14
C ALA A 171 6.30 -5.02 -8.75
N LEU A 172 6.06 -6.32 -8.54
CA LEU A 172 6.35 -7.00 -7.27
C LEU A 172 7.86 -7.05 -7.01
N GLU A 173 8.67 -7.38 -8.02
CA GLU A 173 10.14 -7.38 -7.90
C GLU A 173 10.70 -5.99 -7.53
N LEU A 174 10.17 -4.94 -8.15
CA LEU A 174 10.54 -3.55 -7.84
C LEU A 174 10.11 -3.15 -6.42
N ALA A 175 8.91 -3.54 -5.99
CA ALA A 175 8.44 -3.30 -4.63
C ALA A 175 9.30 -4.06 -3.60
N GLU A 176 9.66 -5.31 -3.88
CA GLU A 176 10.55 -6.11 -3.02
C GLU A 176 11.93 -5.46 -2.88
N ARG A 177 12.50 -4.90 -3.97
CA ARG A 177 13.74 -4.11 -3.93
C ARG A 177 13.61 -2.89 -3.02
N ALA A 178 12.45 -2.24 -2.99
CA ALA A 178 12.21 -1.10 -2.10
C ALA A 178 12.11 -1.51 -0.62
N THR A 179 11.63 -2.72 -0.30
CA THR A 179 11.59 -3.21 1.09
C THR A 179 12.98 -3.49 1.66
N LYS A 180 13.99 -3.74 0.82
CA LYS A 180 15.39 -3.94 1.25
C LYS A 180 16.07 -2.66 1.76
N GLN A 181 15.48 -1.49 1.54
CA GLN A 181 15.97 -0.24 2.15
C GLN A 181 15.63 -0.21 3.65
N VAL A 182 16.54 0.29 4.48
CA VAL A 182 16.37 0.32 5.95
C VAL A 182 16.04 1.74 6.43
N PRO A 183 14.96 1.94 7.21
CA PRO A 183 13.90 0.97 7.52
C PRO A 183 13.00 0.69 6.31
N SER A 184 12.42 -0.52 6.22
CA SER A 184 11.54 -0.86 5.10
C SER A 184 10.32 0.07 5.09
N PRO A 185 10.08 0.79 4.00
CA PRO A 185 9.02 1.78 3.95
C PRO A 185 7.66 1.10 3.91
N ARG A 186 6.69 1.69 4.62
CA ARG A 186 5.32 1.16 4.72
C ARG A 186 4.68 0.94 3.36
N TRP A 187 4.84 1.90 2.45
CA TRP A 187 4.24 1.82 1.12
C TRP A 187 4.76 0.61 0.33
N ALA A 188 6.05 0.28 0.40
CA ALA A 188 6.61 -0.84 -0.35
C ALA A 188 6.10 -2.17 0.19
N LEU A 189 5.97 -2.29 1.51
CA LEU A 189 5.38 -3.48 2.14
C LEU A 189 3.89 -3.63 1.79
N GLN A 190 3.14 -2.52 1.75
CA GLN A 190 1.73 -2.54 1.31
C GLN A 190 1.60 -2.97 -0.15
N GLU A 191 2.43 -2.43 -1.05
CA GLU A 191 2.46 -2.85 -2.47
C GLU A 191 2.87 -4.31 -2.63
N CYS A 192 3.90 -4.77 -1.90
CA CYS A 192 4.30 -6.18 -1.91
C CYS A 192 3.15 -7.10 -1.48
N LEU A 193 2.37 -6.69 -0.45
CA LEU A 193 1.22 -7.47 0.00
C LEU A 193 0.11 -7.50 -1.04
N ASP A 194 -0.31 -6.34 -1.57
CA ASP A 194 -1.35 -6.23 -2.62
C ASP A 194 -0.98 -7.07 -3.86
N LEU A 195 0.24 -6.88 -4.39
CA LEU A 195 0.71 -7.59 -5.57
C LEU A 195 0.87 -9.09 -5.31
N SER A 196 1.38 -9.50 -4.14
CA SER A 196 1.51 -10.92 -3.79
C SER A 196 0.15 -11.61 -3.71
N LEU A 197 -0.87 -10.92 -3.18
CA LEU A 197 -2.22 -11.46 -3.09
C LEU A 197 -2.87 -11.59 -4.48
N ARG A 198 -2.75 -10.57 -5.34
CA ARG A 198 -3.25 -10.60 -6.72
C ARG A 198 -2.59 -11.67 -7.58
N LEU A 199 -1.29 -11.88 -7.39
CA LEU A 199 -0.51 -12.90 -8.11
C LEU A 199 -0.58 -14.29 -7.46
N HIS A 200 -1.43 -14.48 -6.44
CA HIS A 200 -1.54 -15.73 -5.68
C HIS A 200 -0.20 -16.26 -5.12
N ARG A 201 0.74 -15.34 -4.83
CA ARG A 201 2.05 -15.63 -4.21
C ARG A 201 1.92 -15.66 -2.69
N TRP A 202 1.21 -16.67 -2.19
CA TRP A 202 0.82 -16.76 -0.77
C TRP A 202 1.98 -16.73 0.21
N ASP A 203 3.10 -17.40 -0.10
CA ASP A 203 4.28 -17.42 0.78
C ASP A 203 4.90 -16.03 0.92
N ARG A 204 4.99 -15.28 -0.18
CA ARG A 204 5.48 -13.89 -0.18
C ARG A 204 4.53 -12.98 0.60
N ALA A 205 3.22 -13.17 0.46
CA ALA A 205 2.23 -12.44 1.25
C ALA A 205 2.40 -12.69 2.76
N LYS A 206 2.57 -13.95 3.20
CA LYS A 206 2.81 -14.30 4.62
C LYS A 206 4.09 -13.66 5.15
N GLN A 207 5.18 -13.70 4.38
CA GLN A 207 6.46 -13.06 4.75
C GLN A 207 6.34 -11.53 4.86
N THR A 208 5.57 -10.93 3.96
CA THR A 208 5.32 -9.47 3.97
C THR A 208 4.54 -9.07 5.21
N VAL A 209 3.46 -9.80 5.56
CA VAL A 209 2.68 -9.57 6.80
C VAL A 209 3.57 -9.69 8.04
N ALA A 210 4.42 -10.72 8.11
CA ALA A 210 5.36 -10.89 9.22
C ALA A 210 6.36 -9.73 9.33
N THR A 211 6.79 -9.17 8.20
CA THR A 211 7.70 -8.02 8.16
C THR A 211 7.00 -6.71 8.53
N MET A 212 5.77 -6.49 8.07
CA MET A 212 4.95 -5.35 8.48
C MET A 212 4.73 -5.32 9.99
N ARG A 213 4.43 -6.47 10.58
CA ARG A 213 4.26 -6.64 12.03
C ARG A 213 5.55 -6.32 12.79
N ARG A 214 6.69 -6.90 12.37
CA ARG A 214 8.00 -6.64 12.99
C ARG A 214 8.41 -5.16 12.94
N ASN A 215 8.07 -4.47 11.85
CA ASN A 215 8.40 -3.05 11.66
C ASN A 215 7.38 -2.09 12.29
N GLY A 216 6.36 -2.59 12.99
CA GLY A 216 5.31 -1.76 13.61
C GLY A 216 4.30 -1.15 12.62
N HIS A 217 4.30 -1.56 11.36
CA HIS A 217 3.34 -1.10 10.34
C HIS A 217 2.00 -1.85 10.40
N MET A 218 1.89 -2.88 11.25
CA MET A 218 0.68 -3.69 11.44
C MET A 218 0.61 -4.21 12.88
N VAL A 219 -0.58 -4.10 13.50
CA VAL A 219 -0.86 -4.61 14.85
C VAL A 219 -0.96 -6.14 14.83
N GLU A 220 -0.67 -6.80 15.95
CA GLU A 220 -0.69 -8.28 16.08
C GLU A 220 -2.02 -8.89 15.62
N ASP A 221 -3.16 -8.35 16.05
CA ASP A 221 -4.48 -8.90 15.68
C ASP A 221 -4.77 -8.74 14.18
N ALA A 222 -4.37 -7.61 13.58
CA ALA A 222 -4.49 -7.40 12.14
C ALA A 222 -3.57 -8.36 11.35
N ALA A 223 -2.37 -8.62 11.86
CA ALA A 223 -1.45 -9.58 11.25
C ALA A 223 -1.96 -11.02 11.38
N ARG A 224 -2.53 -11.38 12.54
CA ARG A 224 -3.18 -12.68 12.77
C ARG A 224 -4.33 -12.88 11.79
N ARG A 225 -5.19 -11.87 11.63
CA ARG A 225 -6.32 -11.91 10.69
C ARG A 225 -5.85 -12.03 9.24
N ALA A 226 -4.91 -11.21 8.81
CA ALA A 226 -4.35 -11.30 7.46
C ALA A 226 -3.74 -12.68 7.16
N ARG A 227 -3.00 -13.26 8.11
CA ARG A 227 -2.45 -14.62 7.97
C ARG A 227 -3.53 -15.69 7.89
N GLY A 228 -4.58 -15.59 8.71
CA GLY A 228 -5.71 -16.52 8.67
C GLY A 228 -6.46 -16.46 7.35
N VAL A 229 -6.75 -15.26 6.85
CA VAL A 229 -7.38 -15.01 5.54
C VAL A 229 -6.52 -15.57 4.40
N ILE A 230 -5.20 -15.36 4.43
CA ILE A 230 -4.28 -15.96 3.45
C ILE A 230 -4.30 -17.50 3.55
N ALA A 231 -4.36 -18.06 4.76
CA ALA A 231 -4.42 -19.51 4.94
C ALA A 231 -5.72 -20.12 4.37
N VAL A 232 -6.85 -19.40 4.40
CA VAL A 232 -8.09 -19.83 3.73
C VAL A 232 -7.87 -19.96 2.22
N GLU A 233 -7.27 -18.96 1.57
CA GLU A 233 -7.02 -19.02 0.12
C GLU A 233 -5.98 -20.07 -0.25
N VAL A 234 -4.94 -20.26 0.59
CA VAL A 234 -3.97 -21.35 0.40
C VAL A 234 -4.66 -22.71 0.48
N ALA A 235 -5.53 -22.92 1.47
CA ALA A 235 -6.27 -24.17 1.62
C ALA A 235 -7.16 -24.42 0.38
N ARG A 236 -7.83 -23.38 -0.12
CA ARG A 236 -8.65 -23.44 -1.34
C ARG A 236 -7.83 -23.79 -2.58
N ALA A 237 -6.71 -23.11 -2.79
CA ALA A 237 -5.80 -23.39 -3.92
C ALA A 237 -5.25 -24.82 -3.85
N CYS A 238 -4.74 -25.25 -2.69
CA CYS A 238 -4.22 -26.61 -2.52
C CYS A 238 -5.30 -27.69 -2.67
N ARG A 239 -6.55 -27.40 -2.27
CA ARG A 239 -7.69 -28.30 -2.48
C ARG A 239 -8.01 -28.43 -3.97
N ALA A 240 -8.01 -27.32 -4.71
CA ALA A 240 -8.21 -27.33 -6.17
C ALA A 240 -7.11 -28.13 -6.89
N ASP A 241 -5.86 -28.00 -6.46
CA ASP A 241 -4.70 -28.73 -6.99
C ASP A 241 -4.62 -30.20 -6.52
N ARG A 242 -5.60 -30.68 -5.74
CA ARG A 242 -5.64 -32.03 -5.13
C ARG A 242 -4.44 -32.35 -4.23
N ASN A 243 -3.82 -31.33 -3.64
CA ASN A 243 -2.74 -31.48 -2.67
C ASN A 243 -3.30 -31.55 -1.24
N ALA A 244 -3.85 -32.71 -0.88
CA ALA A 244 -4.57 -32.93 0.38
C ALA A 244 -3.74 -32.57 1.63
N ALA A 245 -2.45 -32.93 1.67
CA ALA A 245 -1.60 -32.67 2.83
C ALA A 245 -1.33 -31.18 3.08
N HIS A 246 -1.18 -30.38 2.02
CA HIS A 246 -1.03 -28.93 2.15
C HIS A 246 -2.37 -28.26 2.45
N ALA A 247 -3.46 -28.72 1.83
CA ALA A 247 -4.81 -28.23 2.10
C ALA A 247 -5.20 -28.41 3.57
N GLN A 248 -4.95 -29.60 4.16
CA GLN A 248 -5.22 -29.87 5.57
C GLN A 248 -4.41 -28.97 6.50
N ARG A 249 -3.11 -28.80 6.24
CA ARG A 249 -2.26 -27.90 7.06
C ARG A 249 -2.73 -26.46 6.99
N ALA A 250 -3.04 -25.95 5.80
CA ALA A 250 -3.52 -24.59 5.62
C ALA A 250 -4.92 -24.37 6.24
N ALA A 251 -5.82 -25.34 6.11
CA ALA A 251 -7.14 -25.31 6.75
C ALA A 251 -7.03 -25.31 8.29
N SER A 252 -6.16 -26.15 8.85
CA SER A 252 -5.87 -26.13 10.29
C SER A 252 -5.28 -24.81 10.75
N GLU A 253 -4.33 -24.23 10.01
CA GLU A 253 -3.78 -22.89 10.30
C GLU A 253 -4.91 -21.84 10.28
N ALA A 254 -5.77 -21.84 9.26
CA ALA A 254 -6.87 -20.88 9.14
C ALA A 254 -7.82 -20.91 10.34
N VAL A 255 -8.32 -22.09 10.73
CA VAL A 255 -9.25 -22.23 11.86
C VAL A 255 -8.56 -21.95 13.21
N SER A 256 -7.27 -22.22 13.33
CA SER A 256 -6.52 -21.88 14.55
C SER A 256 -6.34 -20.38 14.74
N LEU A 257 -6.16 -19.63 13.64
CA LEU A 257 -5.98 -18.18 13.67
C LEU A 257 -7.32 -17.43 13.72
N LEU A 258 -8.35 -18.00 13.09
CA LEU A 258 -9.67 -17.41 12.90
C LEU A 258 -10.78 -18.43 13.22
N PRO A 259 -10.96 -18.83 14.48
CA PRO A 259 -11.98 -19.80 14.87
C PRO A 259 -13.43 -19.29 14.66
N ASP A 260 -13.62 -17.97 14.71
CA ASP A 260 -14.92 -17.31 14.60
C ASP A 260 -15.24 -16.80 13.19
N PHE A 261 -14.48 -17.25 12.17
CA PHE A 261 -14.62 -16.80 10.81
C PHE A 261 -15.25 -17.88 9.93
N ALA A 262 -16.50 -17.66 9.50
CA ALA A 262 -17.25 -18.65 8.74
C ALA A 262 -16.51 -19.18 7.48
N PRO A 263 -15.82 -18.36 6.66
CA PRO A 263 -15.02 -18.85 5.54
C PRO A 263 -13.87 -19.79 5.93
N ALA A 264 -13.21 -19.56 7.07
CA ALA A 264 -12.17 -20.46 7.57
C ALA A 264 -12.75 -21.81 8.01
N ALA A 265 -13.87 -21.80 8.70
CA ALA A 265 -14.58 -23.02 9.08
C ALA A 265 -15.11 -23.78 7.86
N ALA A 266 -15.64 -23.07 6.86
CA ALA A 266 -16.17 -23.66 5.64
C ALA A 266 -15.09 -24.39 4.83
N ILE A 267 -13.96 -23.74 4.53
CA ILE A 267 -12.88 -24.40 3.78
C ILE A 267 -12.30 -25.59 4.55
N ALA A 268 -12.18 -25.47 5.88
CA ALA A 268 -11.70 -26.58 6.69
C ALA A 268 -12.66 -27.77 6.67
N ALA A 269 -13.97 -27.52 6.82
CA ALA A 269 -14.97 -28.56 6.71
C ALA A 269 -14.94 -29.24 5.34
N GLU A 270 -14.84 -28.50 4.23
CA GLU A 270 -14.68 -29.09 2.89
C GLU A 270 -13.45 -30.00 2.80
N VAL A 271 -12.30 -29.53 3.29
CA VAL A 271 -11.04 -30.31 3.29
C VAL A 271 -11.16 -31.58 4.14
N TRP A 272 -11.84 -31.52 5.29
CA TRP A 272 -12.08 -32.70 6.13
C TRP A 272 -13.06 -33.69 5.49
N LEU A 273 -14.09 -33.19 4.81
CA LEU A 273 -15.04 -34.03 4.08
C LEU A 273 -14.38 -34.75 2.91
N ASP A 274 -13.52 -34.08 2.15
CA ASP A 274 -12.74 -34.72 1.08
C ASP A 274 -11.79 -35.80 1.64
N ALA A 275 -11.39 -35.68 2.90
CA ALA A 275 -10.57 -36.68 3.60
C ALA A 275 -11.41 -37.77 4.32
N GLY A 276 -12.74 -37.77 4.20
CA GLY A 276 -13.62 -38.71 4.90
C GLY A 276 -13.76 -38.49 6.41
N ARG A 277 -13.28 -37.35 6.93
CA ARG A 277 -13.26 -37.01 8.38
C ARG A 277 -14.50 -36.18 8.76
N SER A 278 -15.68 -36.76 8.56
CA SER A 278 -16.97 -36.09 8.80
C SER A 278 -17.17 -35.57 10.22
N SER A 279 -16.69 -36.30 11.22
CA SER A 279 -16.78 -35.90 12.63
C SER A 279 -16.02 -34.60 12.93
N GLU A 280 -14.89 -34.39 12.26
CA GLU A 280 -14.08 -33.19 12.41
C GLU A 280 -14.66 -31.99 11.66
N ALA A 281 -15.19 -32.23 10.46
CA ALA A 281 -15.97 -31.22 9.74
C ALA A 281 -17.13 -30.69 10.60
N ALA A 282 -17.94 -31.60 11.15
CA ALA A 282 -19.07 -31.25 12.01
C ALA A 282 -18.64 -30.52 13.30
N ARG A 283 -17.46 -30.83 13.85
CA ARG A 283 -16.92 -30.13 15.03
C ARG A 283 -16.52 -28.70 14.71
N VAL A 284 -15.78 -28.46 13.64
CA VAL A 284 -15.34 -27.11 13.23
C VAL A 284 -16.55 -26.24 12.89
N ILE A 285 -17.54 -26.79 12.19
CA ILE A 285 -18.79 -26.11 11.86
C ILE A 285 -19.53 -25.65 13.13
N ARG A 286 -19.73 -26.56 14.09
CA ARG A 286 -20.43 -26.25 15.35
C ARG A 286 -19.72 -25.19 16.18
N THR A 287 -18.39 -25.12 16.11
CA THR A 287 -17.63 -24.07 16.80
C THR A 287 -17.89 -22.70 16.16
N ALA A 288 -17.71 -22.58 14.84
CA ALA A 288 -17.90 -21.31 14.13
C ALA A 288 -19.35 -20.85 14.14
N TRP A 289 -20.32 -21.78 14.12
CA TRP A 289 -21.74 -21.46 14.18
C TRP A 289 -22.13 -20.69 15.44
N LYS A 290 -21.46 -20.92 16.58
CA LYS A 290 -21.76 -20.22 17.84
C LYS A 290 -21.52 -18.71 17.76
N THR A 291 -20.59 -18.28 16.92
CA THR A 291 -20.19 -16.88 16.79
C THR A 291 -20.70 -16.26 15.50
N GLN A 292 -20.72 -17.02 14.39
CA GLN A 292 -21.21 -16.56 13.10
C GLN A 292 -22.06 -17.64 12.40
N PRO A 293 -23.36 -17.76 12.73
CA PRO A 293 -24.31 -18.58 11.97
C PRO A 293 -24.31 -18.16 10.49
N HIS A 294 -24.16 -19.13 9.58
CA HIS A 294 -23.99 -18.84 8.15
C HIS A 294 -24.57 -19.97 7.28
N PRO A 295 -25.27 -19.69 6.17
CA PRO A 295 -25.91 -20.73 5.34
C PRO A 295 -24.93 -21.81 4.84
N ASP A 296 -23.72 -21.43 4.40
CA ASP A 296 -22.68 -22.39 3.99
C ASP A 296 -22.32 -23.40 5.09
N LEU A 297 -22.34 -22.99 6.36
CA LEU A 297 -22.04 -23.88 7.48
C LEU A 297 -23.17 -24.90 7.71
N ALA A 298 -24.44 -24.47 7.61
CA ALA A 298 -25.58 -25.38 7.69
C ALA A 298 -25.55 -26.40 6.54
N PHE A 299 -25.26 -25.95 5.32
CA PHE A 299 -25.09 -26.80 4.14
C PHE A 299 -23.98 -27.83 4.33
N LEU A 300 -22.81 -27.41 4.80
CA LEU A 300 -21.68 -28.32 5.03
C LEU A 300 -21.95 -29.29 6.18
N LEU A 301 -22.77 -28.92 7.17
CA LEU A 301 -23.16 -29.84 8.25
C LEU A 301 -24.02 -30.98 7.73
N LEU A 302 -25.00 -30.70 6.87
CA LEU A 302 -25.85 -31.73 6.25
C LEU A 302 -25.01 -32.71 5.42
N ARG A 303 -24.01 -32.20 4.70
CA ARG A 303 -23.05 -33.06 3.98
C ARG A 303 -22.22 -33.90 4.95
N ALA A 304 -21.77 -33.32 6.06
CA ALA A 304 -21.00 -34.03 7.07
C ALA A 304 -21.80 -35.09 7.83
N SER A 305 -23.11 -34.89 8.03
CA SER A 305 -23.94 -35.89 8.72
C SER A 305 -24.22 -37.12 7.89
N GLY A 306 -23.95 -37.11 6.57
CA GLY A 306 -24.31 -38.21 5.68
C GLY A 306 -25.82 -38.45 5.66
N ALA A 307 -26.61 -37.36 5.68
CA ALA A 307 -28.06 -37.47 5.74
C ALA A 307 -28.61 -38.08 4.43
N ASP A 308 -29.08 -39.32 4.50
CA ASP A 308 -29.70 -40.05 3.39
C ASP A 308 -31.17 -39.63 3.23
N GLY A 309 -31.40 -38.38 2.84
CA GLY A 309 -32.75 -37.84 2.71
C GLY A 309 -32.96 -36.51 3.40
N PRO A 310 -33.97 -35.72 2.98
CA PRO A 310 -34.34 -34.49 3.66
C PRO A 310 -34.75 -34.70 5.12
N LEU A 311 -35.44 -35.81 5.42
CA LEU A 311 -35.90 -36.11 6.78
C LEU A 311 -34.72 -36.38 7.74
N ALA A 312 -33.69 -37.09 7.27
CA ALA A 312 -32.48 -37.36 8.05
C ALA A 312 -31.67 -36.09 8.36
N GLY A 313 -31.81 -35.05 7.54
CA GLY A 313 -31.14 -33.76 7.74
C GLY A 313 -31.74 -32.89 8.85
N VAL A 314 -32.99 -33.15 9.27
CA VAL A 314 -33.68 -32.32 10.28
C VAL A 314 -32.97 -32.40 11.62
N GLY A 315 -32.65 -33.59 12.11
CA GLY A 315 -32.02 -33.80 13.43
C GLY A 315 -30.69 -33.05 13.59
N PRO A 316 -29.71 -33.21 12.67
CA PRO A 316 -28.44 -32.46 12.73
C PRO A 316 -28.62 -30.94 12.77
N LEU A 317 -29.57 -30.38 12.02
CA LEU A 317 -29.85 -28.94 12.03
C LEU A 317 -30.58 -28.48 13.28
N GLU A 318 -31.44 -29.31 13.87
CA GLU A 318 -32.06 -29.00 15.16
C GLU A 318 -31.00 -28.90 16.26
N GLU A 319 -30.04 -29.84 16.28
CA GLU A 319 -28.89 -29.78 17.19
C GLU A 319 -28.02 -28.54 16.95
N LEU A 320 -27.80 -28.16 15.69
CA LEU A 320 -27.07 -26.94 15.35
C LEU A 320 -27.80 -25.69 15.87
N THR A 321 -29.12 -25.62 15.69
CA THR A 321 -29.95 -24.47 16.08
C THR A 321 -30.07 -24.36 17.60
N LYS A 322 -29.99 -25.47 18.35
CA LYS A 322 -29.91 -25.45 19.83
C LYS A 322 -28.68 -24.71 20.34
N LEU A 323 -27.57 -24.67 19.59
CA LEU A 323 -26.35 -23.96 19.98
C LEU A 323 -26.53 -22.44 19.94
N THR A 324 -27.39 -21.94 19.04
CA THR A 324 -27.70 -20.51 18.89
C THR A 324 -29.21 -20.33 18.66
N PRO A 325 -30.01 -20.39 19.75
CA PRO A 325 -31.45 -20.22 19.67
C PRO A 325 -31.81 -18.87 19.04
N ASN A 326 -32.92 -18.82 18.28
CA ASN A 326 -33.47 -17.61 17.68
C ASN A 326 -32.61 -16.92 16.61
N THR A 327 -31.72 -17.67 15.95
CA THR A 327 -30.98 -17.15 14.79
C THR A 327 -31.79 -17.33 13.51
N MET A 328 -31.85 -16.27 12.69
CA MET A 328 -32.50 -16.30 11.38
C MET A 328 -31.98 -17.47 10.53
N GLU A 329 -30.66 -17.57 10.36
CA GLU A 329 -30.04 -18.61 9.52
C GLU A 329 -30.35 -20.03 10.01
N GLY A 330 -30.47 -20.25 11.32
CA GLY A 330 -30.87 -21.55 11.88
C GLY A 330 -32.31 -21.91 11.53
N HIS A 331 -33.24 -20.96 11.71
CA HIS A 331 -34.65 -21.17 11.36
C HIS A 331 -34.87 -21.32 9.86
N LEU A 332 -34.15 -20.57 9.02
CA LEU A 332 -34.22 -20.71 7.56
C LEU A 332 -33.70 -22.07 7.11
N ALA A 333 -32.56 -22.53 7.65
CA ALA A 333 -32.01 -23.85 7.33
C ALA A 333 -32.98 -24.98 7.72
N LEU A 334 -33.60 -24.89 8.90
CA LEU A 334 -34.61 -25.86 9.34
C LEU A 334 -35.88 -25.82 8.48
N ALA A 335 -36.37 -24.62 8.15
CA ALA A 335 -37.52 -24.45 7.27
C ALA A 335 -37.28 -25.08 5.89
N GLU A 336 -36.10 -24.86 5.30
CA GLU A 336 -35.75 -25.39 3.99
C GLU A 336 -35.66 -26.91 3.98
N VAL A 337 -35.02 -27.52 4.98
CA VAL A 337 -34.94 -28.98 5.09
C VAL A 337 -36.32 -29.58 5.39
N ALA A 338 -37.12 -28.95 6.25
CA ALA A 338 -38.49 -29.39 6.55
C ALA A 338 -39.40 -29.32 5.30
N LEU A 339 -39.27 -28.28 4.47
CA LEU A 339 -40.01 -28.17 3.19
C LEU A 339 -39.71 -29.37 2.29
N ARG A 340 -38.44 -29.72 2.12
CA ARG A 340 -38.05 -30.89 1.31
C ARG A 340 -38.47 -32.21 1.90
N ALA A 341 -38.49 -32.31 3.22
CA ALA A 341 -39.01 -33.45 3.93
C ALA A 341 -40.56 -33.53 3.88
N LYS A 342 -41.21 -32.57 3.21
CA LYS A 342 -42.68 -32.41 3.13
C LYS A 342 -43.34 -32.25 4.50
N LEU A 343 -42.58 -31.77 5.50
CA LEU A 343 -43.06 -31.44 6.84
C LEU A 343 -43.59 -30.00 6.86
N PHE A 344 -44.64 -29.72 6.10
CA PHE A 344 -45.15 -28.36 5.87
C PHE A 344 -45.53 -27.62 7.16
N GLY A 345 -46.07 -28.32 8.17
CA GLY A 345 -46.38 -27.72 9.46
C GLY A 345 -45.14 -27.24 10.22
N VAL A 346 -44.07 -28.03 10.17
CA VAL A 346 -42.76 -27.70 10.79
C VAL A 346 -42.11 -26.54 10.03
N ALA A 347 -42.11 -26.60 8.70
CA ALA A 347 -41.61 -25.52 7.86
C ALA A 347 -42.32 -24.19 8.15
N ARG A 348 -43.67 -24.19 8.20
CA ARG A 348 -44.47 -23.00 8.51
C ARG A 348 -44.12 -22.44 9.90
N LYS A 349 -44.00 -23.30 10.90
CA LYS A 349 -43.61 -22.90 12.27
C LYS A 349 -42.30 -22.11 12.27
N TYR A 350 -41.26 -22.61 11.60
CA TYR A 350 -39.96 -21.91 11.56
C TYR A 350 -40.00 -20.63 10.71
N LEU A 351 -40.74 -20.61 9.60
CA LEU A 351 -40.93 -19.40 8.78
C LEU A 351 -41.71 -18.31 9.53
N ASP A 352 -42.73 -18.67 10.31
CA ASP A 352 -43.51 -17.73 11.11
C ASP A 352 -42.66 -17.10 12.23
N LEU A 353 -41.70 -17.83 12.80
CA LEU A 353 -40.77 -17.31 13.82
C LEU A 353 -39.85 -16.21 13.28
N VAL A 354 -39.55 -16.22 11.98
CA VAL A 354 -38.63 -15.24 11.36
C VAL A 354 -39.35 -14.12 10.59
N ARG A 355 -40.56 -14.38 10.08
CA ARG A 355 -41.35 -13.40 9.31
C ARG A 355 -41.69 -12.13 10.10
N GLY A 356 -41.92 -12.26 11.42
CA GLY A 356 -42.38 -11.14 12.26
C GLY A 356 -41.32 -10.09 12.58
N GLY A 357 -40.03 -10.39 12.39
CA GLY A 357 -38.93 -9.50 12.78
C GLY A 357 -38.06 -9.00 11.63
N HIS A 358 -38.06 -9.67 10.48
CA HIS A 358 -37.20 -9.34 9.35
C HIS A 358 -37.94 -9.52 8.02
N HIS A 359 -37.89 -8.49 7.18
CA HIS A 359 -38.39 -8.54 5.82
C HIS A 359 -37.34 -9.18 4.89
N ASP A 360 -36.97 -10.45 5.08
CA ASP A 360 -36.02 -11.15 4.19
C ASP A 360 -36.76 -11.85 3.03
N GLU A 361 -36.34 -11.58 1.80
CA GLU A 361 -36.88 -12.18 0.57
C GLU A 361 -36.93 -13.72 0.63
N ARG A 362 -35.95 -14.37 1.27
CA ARG A 362 -35.88 -15.84 1.39
C ARG A 362 -37.08 -16.42 2.14
N VAL A 363 -37.59 -15.72 3.15
CA VAL A 363 -38.74 -16.16 3.95
C VAL A 363 -39.99 -16.24 3.07
N TYR A 364 -40.27 -15.18 2.32
CA TYR A 364 -41.46 -15.10 1.47
C TYR A 364 -41.40 -16.07 0.29
N ARG A 365 -40.21 -16.29 -0.29
CA ARG A 365 -40.00 -17.32 -1.31
C ARG A 365 -40.27 -18.72 -0.77
N MET A 366 -39.77 -19.04 0.42
CA MET A 366 -40.05 -20.34 1.06
C MET A 366 -41.52 -20.50 1.46
N LEU A 367 -42.21 -19.42 1.85
CA LEU A 367 -43.67 -19.45 2.08
C LEU A 367 -44.44 -19.73 0.80
N ALA A 368 -44.05 -19.12 -0.33
CA ALA A 368 -44.65 -19.42 -1.63
C ALA A 368 -44.45 -20.88 -2.03
N ASP A 369 -43.23 -21.42 -1.83
CA ASP A 369 -42.93 -22.84 -2.09
C ASP A 369 -43.72 -23.77 -1.16
N LEU A 370 -43.93 -23.37 0.10
CA LEU A 370 -44.76 -24.10 1.06
C LEU A 370 -46.21 -24.23 0.58
N GLU A 371 -46.82 -23.13 0.12
CA GLU A 371 -48.21 -23.14 -0.36
C GLU A 371 -48.35 -23.97 -1.66
N ARG A 372 -47.39 -23.83 -2.58
CA ARG A 372 -47.36 -24.62 -3.83
C ARG A 372 -47.28 -26.12 -3.56
N GLN A 373 -46.33 -26.55 -2.71
CA GLN A 373 -46.12 -27.97 -2.43
C GLN A 373 -47.19 -28.55 -1.51
N GLY A 374 -47.76 -27.73 -0.62
CA GLY A 374 -48.84 -28.12 0.30
C GLY A 374 -50.21 -28.23 -0.36
N GLY A 375 -50.34 -27.90 -1.66
CA GLY A 375 -51.59 -27.96 -2.41
C GLY A 375 -52.62 -26.90 -2.00
N LYS A 376 -52.18 -25.85 -1.30
CA LYS A 376 -53.04 -24.81 -0.75
C LYS A 376 -52.89 -23.56 -1.60
N ASP A 377 -53.87 -23.36 -2.47
CA ASP A 377 -54.18 -22.08 -3.13
C ASP A 377 -53.02 -21.40 -3.92
N PRO A 378 -53.03 -21.49 -5.28
CA PRO A 378 -52.03 -20.80 -6.10
C PRO A 378 -52.06 -19.27 -5.96
N GLU A 379 -53.18 -18.68 -5.51
CA GLU A 379 -53.24 -17.25 -5.21
C GLU A 379 -52.44 -16.90 -3.97
N ALA A 380 -52.46 -17.74 -2.93
CA ALA A 380 -51.66 -17.55 -1.72
C ALA A 380 -50.16 -17.57 -2.06
N ALA A 381 -49.72 -18.52 -2.89
CA ALA A 381 -48.33 -18.56 -3.37
C ALA A 381 -47.95 -17.31 -4.16
N SER A 382 -48.85 -16.80 -5.01
CA SER A 382 -48.62 -15.58 -5.79
C SER A 382 -48.53 -14.34 -4.90
N LYS A 383 -49.38 -14.23 -3.87
CA LYS A 383 -49.34 -13.16 -2.86
C LYS A 383 -47.97 -13.13 -2.15
N TRP A 384 -47.44 -14.29 -1.76
CA TRP A 384 -46.12 -14.37 -1.13
C TRP A 384 -44.98 -13.99 -2.06
N LEU A 385 -45.06 -14.34 -3.34
CA LEU A 385 -44.06 -13.91 -4.32
C LEU A 385 -44.08 -12.40 -4.57
N SER A 386 -45.26 -11.80 -4.62
CA SER A 386 -45.38 -10.33 -4.68
C SER A 386 -44.74 -9.69 -3.44
N ALA A 387 -45.03 -10.22 -2.24
CA ALA A 387 -44.41 -9.73 -1.00
C ALA A 387 -42.87 -9.91 -0.97
N ALA A 388 -42.34 -10.91 -1.68
CA ALA A 388 -40.89 -11.12 -1.79
C ALA A 388 -40.20 -10.02 -2.61
N LEU A 389 -40.91 -9.37 -3.55
CA LEU A 389 -40.35 -8.26 -4.34
C LEU A 389 -40.17 -6.98 -3.51
N ASP A 390 -41.04 -6.79 -2.51
CA ASP A 390 -40.99 -5.64 -1.59
C ASP A 390 -40.08 -5.91 -0.37
N ALA A 391 -39.60 -7.15 -0.21
CA ALA A 391 -38.73 -7.54 0.89
C ALA A 391 -37.26 -7.13 0.66
N GLN A 392 -36.48 -7.09 1.73
CA GLN A 392 -35.03 -6.91 1.67
C GLN A 392 -34.40 -8.09 0.93
N PRO A 393 -33.47 -7.84 -0.01
CA PRO A 393 -32.79 -8.90 -0.73
C PRO A 393 -32.05 -9.84 0.21
N ALA A 394 -31.93 -11.11 -0.18
CA ALA A 394 -31.15 -12.08 0.56
C ALA A 394 -29.70 -11.56 0.80
N PRO A 395 -29.14 -11.74 2.01
CA PRO A 395 -27.76 -11.35 2.27
C PRO A 395 -26.82 -12.13 1.35
N THR A 396 -25.83 -11.42 0.81
CA THR A 396 -24.76 -11.99 -0.01
C THR A 396 -23.41 -11.52 0.50
N TRP A 397 -22.33 -12.09 -0.03
CA TRP A 397 -21.00 -11.54 0.21
C TRP A 397 -20.85 -10.27 -0.61
N ALA A 398 -20.45 -9.16 0.00
CA ALA A 398 -20.20 -7.93 -0.74
C ALA A 398 -18.92 -7.23 -0.26
N CYS A 399 -18.22 -6.59 -1.17
CA CYS A 399 -17.04 -5.80 -0.86
C CYS A 399 -17.45 -4.48 -0.20
N SER A 400 -17.12 -4.31 1.08
CA SER A 400 -17.39 -3.08 1.85
C SER A 400 -16.75 -1.80 1.28
N ALA A 401 -15.83 -1.90 0.32
CA ALA A 401 -15.16 -0.74 -0.29
C ALA A 401 -15.76 -0.29 -1.64
N CYS A 402 -16.36 -1.21 -2.42
CA CYS A 402 -16.89 -0.88 -3.76
C CYS A 402 -18.27 -1.49 -4.05
N ALA A 403 -18.89 -2.14 -3.06
CA ALA A 403 -20.20 -2.78 -3.12
C ALA A 403 -20.36 -3.86 -4.21
N GLU A 404 -19.25 -4.44 -4.68
CA GLU A 404 -19.26 -5.60 -5.58
C GLU A 404 -19.72 -6.84 -4.83
N GLY A 405 -20.72 -7.54 -5.36
CA GLY A 405 -21.30 -8.74 -4.75
C GLY A 405 -20.68 -10.05 -5.26
N TYR A 406 -20.65 -11.06 -4.39
CA TYR A 406 -20.08 -12.38 -4.64
C TYR A 406 -21.00 -13.50 -4.11
N LEU A 407 -20.99 -14.64 -4.79
CA LEU A 407 -21.70 -15.85 -4.35
C LEU A 407 -20.91 -16.67 -3.30
N ARG A 408 -19.59 -16.54 -3.31
CA ARG A 408 -18.68 -17.20 -2.37
C ARG A 408 -17.72 -16.16 -1.83
N TRP A 409 -17.28 -16.33 -0.59
CA TRP A 409 -16.29 -15.45 -0.01
C TRP A 409 -14.94 -15.54 -0.75
N GLN A 410 -14.24 -14.42 -0.87
CA GLN A 410 -12.87 -14.33 -1.38
C GLN A 410 -12.06 -13.28 -0.62
N ALA A 411 -10.76 -13.50 -0.50
CA ALA A 411 -9.87 -12.62 0.24
C ALA A 411 -9.62 -11.29 -0.47
N VAL A 412 -9.64 -11.25 -1.80
CA VAL A 412 -9.36 -10.05 -2.60
C VAL A 412 -10.56 -9.75 -3.49
N CYS A 413 -11.06 -8.53 -3.48
CA CYS A 413 -12.12 -8.10 -4.38
C CYS A 413 -11.60 -7.99 -5.82
N ASP A 414 -12.26 -8.63 -6.79
CA ASP A 414 -11.82 -8.61 -8.19
C ASP A 414 -11.95 -7.22 -8.84
N ARG A 415 -12.90 -6.41 -8.38
CA ARG A 415 -13.16 -5.07 -8.93
C ARG A 415 -12.18 -4.01 -8.43
N CYS A 416 -11.98 -3.91 -7.11
CA CYS A 416 -11.16 -2.85 -6.51
C CYS A 416 -9.81 -3.35 -5.97
N GLY A 417 -9.61 -4.66 -5.88
CA GLY A 417 -8.41 -5.28 -5.33
C GLY A 417 -8.22 -5.11 -3.82
N SER A 418 -9.25 -4.67 -3.09
CA SER A 418 -9.16 -4.56 -1.63
C SER A 418 -9.07 -5.94 -0.97
N PHE A 419 -8.16 -6.08 -0.01
CA PHE A 419 -7.93 -7.30 0.75
C PHE A 419 -8.76 -7.35 2.03
N ASP A 420 -9.37 -8.50 2.31
CA ASP A 420 -10.18 -8.80 3.51
C ASP A 420 -11.31 -7.79 3.74
N ARG A 421 -11.99 -7.42 2.65
CA ARG A 421 -13.12 -6.47 2.65
C ARG A 421 -14.43 -7.06 2.19
N VAL A 422 -14.45 -8.33 1.81
CA VAL A 422 -15.65 -9.07 1.41
C VAL A 422 -16.34 -9.57 2.68
N VAL A 423 -17.52 -9.01 2.97
CA VAL A 423 -18.27 -9.20 4.23
C VAL A 423 -19.68 -9.69 3.91
N TRP A 424 -20.20 -10.60 4.72
CA TRP A 424 -21.55 -11.14 4.57
C TRP A 424 -22.60 -10.12 5.00
N GLY A 425 -23.64 -9.94 4.19
CA GLY A 425 -24.76 -9.04 4.50
C GLY A 425 -24.44 -7.55 4.38
N ALA A 426 -23.29 -7.19 3.79
CA ALA A 426 -23.01 -5.80 3.41
C ALA A 426 -23.89 -5.37 2.22
N GLU A 427 -24.23 -4.09 2.16
CA GLU A 427 -25.00 -3.53 1.03
C GLU A 427 -24.23 -3.76 -0.29
N SER A 428 -24.93 -4.32 -1.27
CA SER A 428 -24.39 -4.58 -2.61
C SER A 428 -25.12 -3.73 -3.64
N GLN A 429 -24.38 -3.12 -4.58
CA GLN A 429 -24.97 -2.38 -5.70
C GLN A 429 -25.46 -3.33 -6.80
N VAL A 430 -24.77 -4.46 -6.93
CA VAL A 430 -25.15 -5.59 -7.77
C VAL A 430 -25.40 -6.73 -6.80
N ASN A 431 -26.65 -7.13 -6.64
CA ASN A 431 -26.94 -8.43 -6.04
C ASN A 431 -26.65 -9.46 -7.14
N PRO A 432 -25.50 -10.19 -7.11
CA PRO A 432 -25.29 -11.26 -8.07
C PRO A 432 -26.42 -12.23 -7.81
N ARG A 433 -27.45 -12.20 -8.67
CA ARG A 433 -28.73 -12.90 -8.48
C ARG A 433 -28.45 -14.19 -7.74
N ALA A 434 -28.76 -14.20 -6.44
CA ALA A 434 -28.48 -15.37 -5.64
C ALA A 434 -29.12 -16.54 -6.37
N PRO A 435 -28.39 -17.60 -6.74
CA PRO A 435 -29.05 -18.87 -6.78
C PRO A 435 -29.62 -19.00 -5.38
N ILE A 436 -30.93 -19.14 -5.27
CA ILE A 436 -31.67 -19.46 -4.04
C ILE A 436 -31.20 -20.83 -3.48
N ALA A 437 -30.05 -21.35 -3.93
CA ALA A 437 -30.03 -22.70 -4.45
C ALA A 437 -28.80 -23.49 -4.05
N GLN A 438 -27.91 -22.97 -3.21
CA GLN A 438 -26.83 -23.82 -2.70
C GLN A 438 -27.41 -24.99 -1.90
N LEU A 439 -28.37 -24.71 -1.02
CA LEU A 439 -29.15 -25.78 -0.43
C LEU A 439 -30.02 -26.43 -1.51
N GLN A 440 -30.82 -25.72 -2.34
CA GLN A 440 -31.79 -26.34 -3.30
C GLN A 440 -31.18 -27.38 -4.25
N HIS A 441 -29.88 -27.26 -4.52
CA HIS A 441 -29.13 -28.17 -5.39
C HIS A 441 -28.43 -29.33 -4.68
N LEU A 442 -28.60 -29.51 -3.36
CA LEU A 442 -28.11 -30.74 -2.72
C LEU A 442 -28.96 -31.93 -3.21
N PRO A 443 -28.38 -32.96 -3.85
CA PRO A 443 -29.07 -34.22 -4.02
C PRO A 443 -29.22 -34.85 -2.62
N LEU A 444 -30.33 -34.53 -1.96
CA LEU A 444 -30.81 -35.24 -0.77
C LEU A 444 -31.63 -36.47 -1.18
N GLU A 445 -31.66 -36.84 -2.46
CA GLU A 445 -32.25 -38.11 -2.85
C GLU A 445 -31.30 -39.24 -2.48
N PRO A 446 -31.82 -40.37 -1.95
CA PRO A 446 -30.98 -41.52 -1.67
C PRO A 446 -30.24 -41.87 -2.96
N ALA A 447 -28.92 -42.07 -2.86
CA ALA A 447 -28.18 -42.68 -3.94
C ALA A 447 -28.87 -44.00 -4.23
N ALA A 448 -29.64 -44.06 -5.33
CA ALA A 448 -30.18 -45.31 -5.81
C ALA A 448 -28.96 -46.21 -5.97
N LEU A 449 -28.84 -47.18 -5.06
CA LEU A 449 -27.94 -48.30 -5.20
C LEU A 449 -28.17 -48.79 -6.61
N ALA A 450 -27.21 -48.52 -7.50
CA ALA A 450 -27.10 -49.20 -8.76
C ALA A 450 -26.96 -50.67 -8.39
N GLY A 451 -28.10 -51.35 -8.33
CA GLY A 451 -28.20 -52.78 -8.15
C GLY A 451 -27.52 -53.42 -9.33
N ALA A 452 -26.23 -53.65 -9.18
CA ALA A 452 -25.54 -54.68 -9.92
C ALA A 452 -25.96 -56.01 -9.30
N THR A 453 -26.84 -56.72 -9.98
CA THR A 453 -27.02 -58.16 -9.83
C THR A 453 -27.32 -58.76 -11.21
N PRO A 454 -26.84 -60.00 -11.43
CA PRO A 454 -25.46 -60.42 -11.61
C PRO A 454 -24.97 -60.32 -13.07
#